data_AF-A0A961U9U0-F1
#
_entry.id   AF-A0A961U9U0-F1
#
_cell.length_a   1.000
_cell.length_b   1.000
_cell.length_c   1.000
_cell.angle_alpha   90.00
_cell.angle_beta   90.00
_cell.angle_gamma   90.00
#
_symmetry.space_group_name_H-M   'P 1'
#
loop_
_entity.id
_entity.type
_entity.pdbx_description
1 polymer ?
#
loop_
_entity_poly.entity_id
_entity_poly.type
_entity_poly.pdbx_seq_one_letter_code
_entity_poly.pdbx_strand_id
1 'polypeptide(L)'
;MKYLTAFVFLAMLAAPATVAHAEDANVAGSYRVDGTNFDGSAYRGTAEIVMTGKNTCHIHWKIGRDDFNGFCLVRGRIFTSGYRGGNSVGLVSYDIKEDGAISGIWAIDGKTGTGTETLTPAR
;
A
#
# COMPACT_ATOMS: atom_id res chain seq x y z
N MET A 1 60.42 0.97 -41.20
CA MET A 1 59.08 1.30 -41.76
C MET A 1 58.37 -0.02 -42.02
N LYS A 2 57.31 -0.45 -41.35
CA LYS A 2 56.15 0.27 -40.77
C LYS A 2 55.47 -0.62 -39.69
N TYR A 3 55.14 0.03 -38.57
CA TYR A 3 54.06 -0.19 -37.60
C TYR A 3 53.58 -1.62 -37.26
N LEU A 4 53.93 -2.07 -36.04
CA LEU A 4 53.27 -3.16 -35.33
C LEU A 4 52.03 -2.58 -34.63
N THR A 5 50.84 -2.86 -35.16
CA THR A 5 49.57 -2.40 -34.60
C THR A 5 49.23 -3.20 -33.33
N ALA A 6 49.34 -2.57 -32.17
CA ALA A 6 48.93 -3.18 -30.90
C ALA A 6 47.39 -3.09 -30.76
N PHE A 7 46.73 -4.25 -30.71
CA PHE A 7 45.32 -4.35 -30.33
C PHE A 7 45.20 -4.16 -28.81
N VAL A 8 44.68 -3.01 -28.37
CA VAL A 8 44.26 -2.81 -26.99
C VAL A 8 42.83 -3.38 -26.86
N PHE A 9 42.71 -4.58 -26.29
CA PHE A 9 41.42 -5.11 -25.86
C PHE A 9 41.00 -4.42 -24.56
N LEU A 10 40.09 -3.45 -24.65
CA LEU A 10 39.42 -2.87 -23.49
C LEU A 10 38.34 -3.87 -23.03
N ALA A 11 38.67 -4.69 -22.03
CA ALA A 11 37.69 -5.56 -21.38
C ALA A 11 36.70 -4.71 -20.57
N MET A 12 35.51 -4.46 -21.11
CA MET A 12 34.39 -3.93 -20.32
C MET A 12 33.97 -5.00 -19.31
N LEU A 13 34.28 -4.80 -18.02
CA LEU A 13 33.67 -5.58 -16.95
C LEU A 13 32.17 -5.25 -16.93
N ALA A 14 31.35 -6.16 -17.44
CA ALA A 14 29.93 -6.14 -17.20
C ALA A 14 29.69 -6.44 -15.72
N ALA A 15 29.47 -5.40 -14.91
CA ALA A 15 29.01 -5.59 -13.54
C ALA A 15 27.60 -6.21 -13.59
N PRO A 16 27.32 -7.28 -12.84
CA PRO A 16 25.97 -7.83 -12.76
C PRO A 16 25.06 -6.77 -12.11
N ALA A 17 24.09 -6.29 -12.88
CA ALA A 17 23.01 -5.46 -12.33
C ALA A 17 22.21 -6.33 -11.36
N THR A 18 22.35 -6.08 -10.07
CA THR A 18 21.49 -6.66 -9.05
C THR A 18 20.10 -6.05 -9.24
N VAL A 19 19.14 -6.90 -9.64
CA VAL A 19 17.73 -6.50 -9.64
C VAL A 19 17.32 -6.39 -8.17
N ALA A 20 17.26 -5.17 -7.65
CA ALA A 20 16.70 -4.94 -6.32
C ALA A 20 15.21 -5.30 -6.37
N HIS A 21 14.84 -6.40 -5.73
CA HIS A 21 13.43 -6.66 -5.44
C HIS A 21 13.00 -5.65 -4.39
N ALA A 22 11.99 -4.83 -4.71
CA ALA A 22 11.34 -4.00 -3.71
C ALA A 22 10.81 -4.92 -2.60
N GLU A 23 11.36 -4.77 -1.39
CA GLU A 23 10.79 -5.44 -0.23
C GLU A 23 9.37 -4.94 -0.01
N ASP A 24 8.48 -5.85 0.36
CA ASP A 24 7.11 -5.48 0.70
C ASP A 24 7.12 -4.58 1.92
N ALA A 25 6.44 -3.44 1.83
CA ALA A 25 6.42 -2.49 2.93
C ALA A 25 5.75 -3.10 4.17
N ASN A 26 6.42 -3.02 5.31
CA ASN A 26 5.79 -3.35 6.59
C ASN A 26 4.85 -2.20 6.99
N VAL A 27 3.56 -2.52 7.08
CA VAL A 27 2.47 -1.58 7.37
C VAL A 27 1.86 -1.79 8.76
N ALA A 28 2.50 -2.58 9.62
CA ALA A 28 2.01 -2.79 10.98
C ALA A 28 1.98 -1.47 11.76
N GLY A 29 0.91 -1.21 12.51
CA GLY A 29 0.82 -0.07 13.40
C GLY A 29 -0.57 0.53 13.52
N SER A 30 -0.65 1.61 14.27
CA SER A 30 -1.86 2.41 14.44
C SER A 30 -1.82 3.65 13.55
N TYR A 31 -2.98 4.05 13.04
CA TYR A 31 -3.14 5.13 12.08
C TYR A 31 -4.32 6.02 12.45
N ARG A 32 -4.19 7.32 12.18
CA ARG A 32 -5.32 8.22 12.03
C ARG A 32 -5.90 8.08 10.63
N VAL A 33 -7.23 8.13 10.53
CA VAL A 33 -7.95 8.02 9.26
C VAL A 33 -8.62 9.35 8.95
N ASP A 34 -8.41 9.85 7.74
CA ASP A 34 -9.16 10.96 7.14
C ASP A 34 -9.66 10.51 5.77
N GLY A 35 -10.97 10.62 5.51
CA GLY A 35 -11.56 10.15 4.26
C GLY A 35 -12.78 10.93 3.82
N THR A 36 -13.26 10.61 2.61
CA THR A 36 -14.41 11.23 1.95
C THR A 36 -15.32 10.15 1.37
N ASN A 37 -16.62 10.21 1.68
CA ASN A 37 -17.65 9.32 1.16
C ASN A 37 -17.98 9.62 -0.31
N PHE A 38 -18.74 8.72 -0.94
CA PHE A 38 -19.23 8.88 -2.33
C PHE A 38 -20.01 10.18 -2.58
N ASP A 39 -20.66 10.71 -1.55
CA ASP A 39 -21.45 11.94 -1.58
C ASP A 39 -20.61 13.21 -1.29
N GLY A 40 -19.29 13.06 -1.11
CA GLY A 40 -18.38 14.15 -0.80
C GLY A 40 -18.31 14.52 0.69
N SER A 41 -19.09 13.89 1.56
CA SER A 41 -19.00 14.13 3.00
C SER A 41 -17.71 13.56 3.59
N ALA A 42 -17.06 14.34 4.46
CA ALA A 42 -15.84 13.91 5.13
C ALA A 42 -16.12 13.02 6.34
N TYR A 43 -15.22 12.08 6.62
CA TYR A 43 -15.21 11.27 7.83
C TYR A 43 -13.80 11.16 8.42
N ARG A 44 -13.73 10.80 9.70
CA ARG A 44 -12.47 10.58 10.42
C ARG A 44 -12.58 9.38 11.34
N GLY A 45 -11.42 8.80 11.66
CA GLY A 45 -11.35 7.70 12.60
C GLY A 45 -9.93 7.25 12.90
N THR A 46 -9.80 5.99 13.25
CA THR A 46 -8.52 5.32 13.48
C THR A 46 -8.50 3.97 12.79
N ALA A 47 -7.32 3.50 12.45
CA ALA A 47 -7.11 2.13 11.98
C ALA A 47 -5.96 1.48 12.73
N GLU A 48 -6.03 0.16 12.91
CA GLU A 48 -4.93 -0.66 13.41
C GLU A 48 -4.66 -1.78 12.41
N ILE A 49 -3.39 -1.95 12.05
CA ILE A 49 -2.92 -2.98 11.12
C ILE A 49 -2.01 -3.94 11.85
N VAL A 50 -2.33 -5.23 11.77
CA VAL A 50 -1.55 -6.32 12.36
C VAL A 50 -1.15 -7.29 11.25
N MET A 51 0.16 -7.49 11.06
CA MET A 51 0.66 -8.46 10.08
C MET A 51 0.36 -9.89 10.53
N THR A 52 -0.16 -10.71 9.61
CA THR A 52 -0.44 -12.14 9.82
C THR A 52 0.53 -13.03 9.04
N GLY A 53 1.34 -12.44 8.17
CA GLY A 53 2.38 -13.10 7.39
C GLY A 53 3.24 -12.06 6.68
N LYS A 54 4.11 -12.51 5.77
CA LYS A 54 5.01 -11.60 5.02
C LYS A 54 4.23 -10.53 4.23
N ASN A 55 3.13 -10.95 3.59
CA ASN A 55 2.34 -10.13 2.68
C ASN A 55 0.89 -10.01 3.12
N THR A 56 0.50 -10.61 4.25
CA THR A 56 -0.89 -10.66 4.69
C THR A 56 -1.04 -9.98 6.04
N CYS A 57 -2.19 -9.35 6.25
CA CYS A 57 -2.50 -8.66 7.50
C CYS A 57 -3.99 -8.68 7.81
N HIS A 58 -4.33 -8.26 9.02
CA HIS A 58 -5.66 -7.78 9.37
C HIS A 58 -5.60 -6.27 9.59
N ILE A 59 -6.70 -5.60 9.24
CA ILE A 59 -6.90 -4.19 9.51
C ILE A 59 -8.27 -4.01 10.17
N HIS A 60 -8.28 -3.19 11.22
CA HIS A 60 -9.48 -2.79 11.93
C HIS A 60 -9.64 -1.29 11.84
N TRP A 61 -10.74 -0.80 11.25
CA TRP A 61 -11.10 0.61 11.25
C TRP A 61 -12.16 0.90 12.29
N LYS A 62 -12.02 2.02 12.98
CA LYS A 62 -13.03 2.62 13.84
C LYS A 62 -13.40 4.00 13.30
N ILE A 63 -14.57 4.11 12.67
CA ILE A 63 -15.08 5.36 12.09
C ILE A 63 -16.32 5.79 12.88
N GLY A 64 -16.21 6.86 13.64
CA GLY A 64 -17.27 7.26 14.57
C GLY A 64 -17.55 6.15 15.61
N ARG A 65 -18.74 5.53 15.53
CA ARG A 65 -19.16 4.43 16.41
C ARG A 65 -19.07 3.06 15.73
N ASP A 66 -18.78 3.04 14.44
CA ASP A 66 -18.80 1.83 13.62
C ASP A 66 -17.40 1.23 13.55
N ASP A 67 -17.35 -0.10 13.59
CA ASP A 67 -16.13 -0.89 13.47
C ASP A 67 -16.19 -1.70 12.16
N PHE A 68 -15.08 -1.71 11.43
CA PHE A 68 -14.93 -2.43 10.15
C PHE A 68 -13.72 -3.33 10.25
N ASN A 69 -13.88 -4.60 9.86
CA ASN A 69 -12.82 -5.59 9.91
C ASN A 69 -12.47 -6.04 8.50
N GLY A 70 -11.17 -6.03 8.18
CA GLY A 70 -10.63 -6.47 6.90
C GLY A 70 -9.48 -7.46 7.04
N PHE A 71 -9.31 -8.27 6.01
CA PHE A 71 -8.04 -8.95 5.75
C PHE A 71 -7.36 -8.22 4.59
N CYS A 72 -6.03 -8.15 4.61
CA CYS A 72 -5.27 -7.39 3.65
C CYS A 72 -4.13 -8.19 3.01
N LEU A 73 -3.80 -7.79 1.79
CA LEU A 73 -2.66 -8.23 1.00
C LEU A 73 -1.79 -7.01 0.68
N VAL A 74 -0.49 -7.14 0.93
CA VAL A 74 0.52 -6.12 0.62
C VAL A 74 1.47 -6.68 -0.43
N ARG A 75 1.67 -5.92 -1.51
CA ARG A 75 2.62 -6.26 -2.58
C ARG A 75 3.38 -5.02 -3.01
N GLY A 76 4.68 -4.98 -2.72
CA GLY A 76 5.52 -3.81 -2.88
C GLY A 76 4.96 -2.63 -2.08
N ARG A 77 4.46 -1.62 -2.81
CA ARG A 77 3.86 -0.40 -2.23
C ARG A 77 2.33 -0.34 -2.36
N ILE A 78 1.69 -1.46 -2.67
CA ILE A 78 0.23 -1.54 -2.79
C ILE A 78 -0.31 -2.30 -1.59
N PHE A 79 -1.30 -1.71 -0.93
CA PHE A 79 -2.09 -2.34 0.13
C PHE A 79 -3.53 -2.52 -0.40
N THR A 80 -4.07 -3.73 -0.32
CA THR A 80 -5.45 -4.02 -0.69
C THR A 80 -6.14 -4.74 0.45
N SER A 81 -7.38 -4.39 0.76
CA SER A 81 -8.17 -5.10 1.77
C SER A 81 -9.61 -5.31 1.34
N GLY A 82 -10.11 -6.52 1.57
CA GLY A 82 -11.55 -6.78 1.61
C GLY A 82 -12.03 -6.61 3.05
N TYR A 83 -13.09 -5.83 3.25
CA TYR A 83 -13.63 -5.53 4.58
C TYR A 83 -15.14 -5.77 4.65
N ARG A 84 -15.65 -5.95 5.87
CA ARG A 84 -17.09 -5.96 6.15
C ARG A 84 -17.47 -4.75 7.00
N GLY A 85 -18.57 -4.12 6.63
CA GLY A 85 -19.28 -3.11 7.42
C GLY A 85 -20.75 -3.48 7.51
N GLY A 86 -21.21 -3.93 8.68
CA GLY A 86 -22.52 -4.56 8.81
C GLY A 86 -22.65 -5.76 7.85
N ASN A 87 -23.70 -5.76 7.02
CA ASN A 87 -23.94 -6.80 6.01
C ASN A 87 -23.29 -6.52 4.64
N SER A 88 -22.59 -5.40 4.49
CA SER A 88 -21.95 -5.01 3.22
C SER A 88 -20.50 -5.48 3.17
N VAL A 89 -20.06 -5.86 1.97
CA VAL A 89 -18.66 -6.13 1.66
C VAL A 89 -18.10 -4.92 0.92
N GLY A 90 -16.91 -4.49 1.30
CA GLY A 90 -16.17 -3.45 0.60
C GLY A 90 -14.78 -3.90 0.20
N LEU A 91 -14.22 -3.18 -0.76
CA LEU A 91 -12.86 -3.36 -1.24
C LEU A 91 -12.15 -2.01 -1.14
N VAL A 92 -10.90 -2.04 -0.70
CA VAL A 92 -10.03 -0.88 -0.66
C VAL A 92 -8.70 -1.16 -1.33
N SER A 93 -8.17 -0.17 -2.04
CA SER A 93 -6.84 -0.21 -2.67
C SER A 93 -6.10 1.09 -2.36
N TYR A 94 -4.94 0.96 -1.76
CA TYR A 94 -4.09 2.06 -1.32
C TYR A 94 -2.69 1.97 -1.90
N ASP A 95 -2.10 3.14 -2.13
CA ASP A 95 -0.67 3.32 -2.26
C ASP A 95 -0.06 3.60 -0.89
N ILE A 96 1.00 2.88 -0.58
CA ILE A 96 1.89 3.16 0.55
C ILE A 96 2.86 4.24 0.09
N LYS A 97 3.01 5.32 0.86
CA LYS A 97 3.89 6.49 0.60
C LYS A 97 5.17 6.40 1.43
N GLU A 98 6.23 7.09 1.00
CA GLU A 98 7.58 6.92 1.56
C GLU A 98 7.67 7.34 3.02
N ASP A 99 6.81 8.29 3.42
CA ASP A 99 6.63 8.78 4.78
C ASP A 99 5.78 7.85 5.67
N GLY A 100 5.33 6.71 5.14
CA GLY A 100 4.49 5.74 5.82
C GLY A 100 2.99 6.04 5.76
N ALA A 101 2.56 7.13 5.11
CA ALA A 101 1.14 7.35 4.85
C ALA A 101 0.62 6.31 3.85
N ILE A 102 -0.64 5.92 4.00
CA ILE A 102 -1.30 4.93 3.12
C ILE A 102 -2.57 5.58 2.58
N SER A 103 -2.69 5.79 1.28
CA SER A 103 -3.79 6.58 0.70
C SER A 103 -4.35 5.94 -0.57
N GLY A 104 -5.65 6.07 -0.78
CA GLY A 104 -6.27 5.64 -2.04
C GLY A 104 -7.79 5.67 -1.99
N ILE A 105 -8.41 4.65 -2.58
CA ILE A 105 -9.86 4.61 -2.80
C ILE A 105 -10.48 3.32 -2.27
N TRP A 106 -11.76 3.42 -1.90
CA TRP A 106 -12.57 2.28 -1.48
C TRP A 106 -13.93 2.29 -2.17
N ALA A 107 -14.53 1.12 -2.27
CA ALA A 107 -15.86 0.90 -2.82
C ALA A 107 -16.62 -0.13 -1.98
N ILE A 108 -17.96 -0.10 -2.08
CA ILE A 108 -18.86 -1.06 -1.43
C ILE A 108 -19.62 -1.80 -2.52
N ASP A 109 -19.71 -3.12 -2.39
CA ASP A 109 -20.49 -3.96 -3.30
C ASP A 109 -21.95 -3.48 -3.42
N GLY A 110 -22.48 -3.47 -4.63
CA GLY A 110 -23.81 -2.97 -4.96
C GLY A 110 -24.00 -1.45 -4.89
N LYS A 111 -22.95 -0.66 -4.61
CA LYS A 111 -23.01 0.82 -4.64
C LYS A 111 -22.20 1.39 -5.81
N THR A 112 -22.71 2.44 -6.44
CA THR A 112 -21.98 3.18 -7.49
C THR A 112 -21.13 4.29 -6.86
N GLY A 113 -19.87 4.37 -7.27
CA GLY A 113 -18.92 5.40 -6.83
C GLY A 113 -17.75 4.84 -6.03
N THR A 114 -16.82 5.73 -5.69
CA THR A 114 -15.70 5.44 -4.76
C THR A 114 -15.62 6.52 -3.69
N GLY A 115 -15.17 6.15 -2.50
CA GLY A 115 -14.67 7.09 -1.51
C GLY A 115 -13.15 7.17 -1.56
N THR A 116 -12.59 8.16 -0.87
CA THR A 116 -11.13 8.31 -0.69
C THR A 116 -10.78 8.18 0.78
N GLU A 117 -9.57 7.71 1.07
CA GLU A 117 -9.07 7.61 2.43
C GLU A 117 -7.55 7.81 2.47
N THR A 118 -7.07 8.42 3.55
CA THR A 118 -5.66 8.49 3.93
C THR A 118 -5.48 8.05 5.37
N LEU A 119 -4.61 7.07 5.58
CA LEU A 119 -4.15 6.59 6.87
C LEU A 119 -2.79 7.24 7.14
N THR A 120 -2.72 8.03 8.21
CA THR A 120 -1.47 8.66 8.67
C THR A 120 -1.00 7.94 9.92
N PRO A 121 0.26 7.47 10.00
CA PRO A 121 0.79 6.83 11.21
C PRO A 121 0.50 7.65 12.47
N ALA A 122 -0.09 7.00 13.48
CA ALA A 122 -0.26 7.60 14.79
C ALA A 122 1.12 7.60 15.47
N ARG A 123 1.62 8.78 15.83
CA ARG A 123 2.85 8.95 16.61
C ARG A 123 2.56 8.92 18.10
#